data_AF-A0A2N2ZZK4-F1
#
_entry.id   AF-A0A2N2ZZK4-F1
#
_cell.length_a   1.000
_cell.length_b   1.000
_cell.length_c   1.000
_cell.angle_alpha   90.00
_cell.angle_beta   90.00
_cell.angle_gamma   90.00
#
_symmetry.space_group_name_H-M   'P 1'
#
loop_
_entity.id
_entity.type
_entity.pdbx_description
1 polymer ?
#
loop_
_entity_poly.entity_id
_entity_poly.type
_entity_poly.pdbx_seq_one_letter_code
_entity_poly.pdbx_strand_id
1 'polypeptide(L)'
;MKALNIFVSPIDEIEALLKISKNIIFSTELLPNPIPKPEDWWYYGLDHGQHISFYSLNTFKFIAKKYNLNYANLNGLHVLTQRKISNYKLKILKFNRFGLHKLLQKQLNSKTWQDYLKMSKNI
;
A
#
# COMPACT_ATOMS: atom_id res chain seq x y z
N MET A 1 -0.28 -8.22 2.99
CA MET A 1 -0.02 -6.79 3.22
C MET A 1 -0.20 -6.54 4.70
N LYS A 2 0.80 -6.01 5.42
CA LYS A 2 0.73 -5.72 6.86
C LYS A 2 0.65 -4.21 7.10
N ALA A 3 -0.05 -3.80 8.16
CA ALA A 3 -0.15 -2.40 8.58
C ALA A 3 0.97 -2.06 9.59
N LEU A 4 1.74 -0.98 9.33
CA LEU A 4 2.97 -0.68 10.08
C LEU A 4 2.71 0.07 11.41
N ASN A 5 1.55 0.70 11.55
CA ASN A 5 1.12 1.53 12.68
C ASN A 5 0.80 0.75 13.97
N ILE A 6 0.78 -0.59 13.92
CA ILE A 6 0.44 -1.48 15.04
C ILE A 6 1.69 -1.92 15.82
N PHE A 7 2.90 -1.68 15.28
CA PHE A 7 4.14 -2.15 15.89
C PHE A 7 4.72 -1.14 16.88
N VAL A 8 5.21 -1.65 18.02
CA VAL A 8 5.89 -0.88 19.07
C VAL A 8 7.25 -0.38 18.60
N SER A 9 7.98 -1.17 17.81
CA SER A 9 9.26 -0.79 17.18
C SER A 9 9.22 -1.04 15.67
N PRO A 10 8.85 -0.04 14.87
CA PRO A 10 8.65 -0.19 13.43
C PRO A 10 9.95 -0.42 12.66
N ILE A 11 11.07 0.07 13.21
CA ILE A 11 12.38 -0.08 12.57
C ILE A 11 12.87 -1.51 12.64
N ASP A 12 12.65 -2.20 13.76
CA ASP A 12 13.06 -3.59 13.96
C ASP A 12 12.29 -4.52 13.01
N GLU A 13 10.99 -4.26 12.81
CA GLU A 13 10.18 -5.00 11.84
C GLU A 13 10.65 -4.73 10.41
N ILE A 14 10.96 -3.48 10.05
CA ILE A 14 11.53 -3.18 8.73
C ILE A 14 12.86 -3.91 8.54
N GLU A 15 13.74 -3.93 9.53
CA GLU A 15 15.00 -4.67 9.47
C GLU A 15 14.78 -6.18 9.34
N ALA A 16 13.83 -6.75 10.08
CA ALA A 16 13.44 -8.15 9.95
C ALA A 16 12.91 -8.47 8.54
N LEU A 17 12.04 -7.63 7.99
CA LEU A 17 11.52 -7.76 6.63
C LEU A 17 12.64 -7.63 5.58
N LEU A 18 13.61 -6.73 5.80
CA LEU A 18 14.76 -6.53 4.92
C LEU A 18 15.77 -7.68 4.92
N LYS A 19 15.73 -8.56 5.94
CA LYS A 19 16.47 -9.84 5.95
C LYS A 19 15.82 -10.86 5.01
N ILE A 20 14.51 -10.80 4.83
CA ILE A 20 13.75 -11.72 3.97
C ILE A 20 13.73 -11.22 2.52
N SER A 21 13.43 -9.93 2.31
CA SER A 21 13.28 -9.33 0.99
C SER A 21 13.74 -7.89 0.97
N LYS A 22 14.45 -7.50 -0.10
CA LYS A 22 14.82 -6.11 -0.39
C LYS A 22 13.71 -5.31 -1.09
N ASN A 23 12.52 -5.89 -1.20
CA ASN A 23 11.31 -5.26 -1.69
C ASN A 23 10.21 -5.43 -0.64
N ILE A 24 9.81 -4.33 -0.01
CA ILE A 24 8.80 -4.31 1.04
C ILE A 24 7.65 -3.43 0.57
N ILE A 25 6.43 -3.97 0.70
CA ILE A 25 5.19 -3.26 0.42
C ILE A 25 4.30 -3.32 1.66
N PHE A 26 3.86 -2.16 2.14
CA PHE A 26 3.04 -2.03 3.34
C PHE A 26 2.08 -0.84 3.23
N SER A 27 1.09 -0.77 4.12
CA SER A 27 0.12 0.32 4.17
C SER A 27 0.11 0.98 5.53
N THR A 28 0.01 2.31 5.56
CA THR A 28 -0.18 3.12 6.78
C THR A 28 -0.66 4.51 6.38
N GLU A 29 -1.34 5.20 7.28
CA GLU A 29 -1.60 6.62 7.06
C GLU A 29 -0.35 7.43 7.43
N LEU A 30 -0.07 8.48 6.65
CA LEU A 30 1.00 9.42 6.94
C LEU A 30 0.48 10.56 7.80
N LEU A 31 1.29 11.02 8.73
CA LEU A 31 1.08 12.27 9.44
C LEU A 31 0.97 13.42 8.42
N PRO A 32 -0.14 14.18 8.42
CA PRO A 32 -0.30 15.32 7.53
C PRO A 32 0.73 16.41 7.83
N ASN A 33 0.95 17.28 6.85
CA ASN A 33 1.71 18.50 7.04
C ASN A 33 0.85 19.68 6.56
N PRO A 34 0.44 20.62 7.44
CA PRO A 34 0.82 20.73 8.86
C PRO A 34 0.25 19.61 9.74
N ILE A 35 0.88 19.38 10.89
CA ILE A 35 0.44 18.37 11.87
C ILE A 35 -0.91 18.82 12.46
N PRO A 36 -1.98 18.02 12.33
CA PRO A 36 -3.29 18.38 12.84
C PRO A 36 -3.34 18.26 14.37
N LYS A 37 -4.26 19.01 15.01
CA LYS A 37 -4.56 18.81 16.43
C LYS A 37 -5.20 17.43 16.63
N PRO A 38 -5.14 16.86 17.85
CA PRO A 38 -5.73 15.57 18.17
C PRO A 38 -7.20 15.41 17.75
N GLU A 39 -7.99 16.48 17.88
CA GLU A 39 -9.42 16.55 17.52
C GLU A 39 -9.69 16.66 16.01
N ASP A 40 -8.69 17.08 15.23
CA ASP A 40 -8.84 17.39 13.80
C ASP A 40 -8.46 16.23 12.87
N TRP A 41 -8.00 15.10 13.43
CA TRP A 41 -7.57 13.95 12.64
C TRP A 41 -8.00 12.62 13.26
N TRP A 42 -8.97 12.00 12.59
CA TRP A 42 -9.57 10.71 13.00
C TRP A 42 -8.54 9.61 13.26
N TYR A 43 -7.37 9.67 12.61
CA TYR A 43 -6.30 8.67 12.73
C TYR A 43 -5.59 8.70 14.08
N TYR A 44 -5.76 9.75 14.90
CA TYR A 44 -5.26 9.74 16.27
C TYR A 44 -6.03 8.74 17.15
N GLY A 45 -7.28 8.40 16.82
CA GLY A 45 -8.03 7.35 17.49
C GLY A 45 -8.13 7.54 19.01
N LEU A 46 -8.43 8.75 19.48
CA LEU A 46 -8.45 9.08 20.92
C LEU A 46 -9.39 8.19 21.75
N ASP A 47 -10.45 7.66 21.13
CA ASP A 47 -11.42 6.77 21.76
C ASP A 47 -11.04 5.28 21.65
N HIS A 48 -10.10 4.91 20.77
CA HIS A 48 -9.77 3.53 20.41
C HIS A 48 -8.24 3.34 20.30
N GLY A 49 -7.61 2.75 21.32
CA GLY A 49 -6.14 2.69 21.46
C GLY A 49 -5.38 1.69 20.56
N GLN A 50 -5.51 1.78 19.24
CA GLN A 50 -4.84 0.85 18.30
C GLN A 50 -3.73 1.48 17.42
N HIS A 51 -3.38 2.75 17.63
CA HIS A 51 -2.33 3.45 16.87
C HIS A 51 -1.18 3.86 17.80
N ILE A 52 -0.07 3.13 17.73
CA ILE A 52 1.09 3.31 18.62
C ILE A 52 2.17 4.19 17.97
N SER A 53 2.13 4.38 16.65
CA SER A 53 3.16 5.14 15.92
C SER A 53 2.62 5.85 14.68
N PHE A 54 3.04 7.10 14.49
CA PHE A 54 2.73 7.93 13.33
C PHE A 54 3.99 8.17 12.49
N TYR A 55 3.87 8.10 11.17
CA TYR A 55 4.99 8.27 10.26
C TYR A 55 4.77 9.44 9.33
N SER A 56 5.80 10.24 9.09
CA SER A 56 5.76 11.25 8.05
C SER A 56 6.34 10.70 6.74
N LEU A 57 6.11 11.43 5.64
CA LEU A 57 6.82 11.17 4.39
C LEU A 57 8.34 11.16 4.58
N ASN A 58 8.86 12.04 5.45
CA ASN A 58 10.29 12.16 5.72
C ASN A 58 10.83 10.93 6.44
N THR A 59 10.03 10.28 7.28
CA THR A 59 10.40 9.03 7.96
C THR A 59 10.76 7.94 6.94
N PHE A 60 9.91 7.72 5.93
CA PHE A 60 10.18 6.70 4.92
C PHE A 60 11.28 7.10 3.94
N LYS A 61 11.45 8.39 3.62
CA LYS A 61 12.61 8.87 2.88
C LYS A 61 13.91 8.62 3.64
N PHE A 62 13.92 8.83 4.95
CA PHE A 62 15.06 8.57 5.81
C PHE A 62 15.41 7.07 5.84
N ILE A 63 14.41 6.20 6.04
CA ILE A 63 14.59 4.74 6.03
C ILE A 63 15.14 4.28 4.68
N ALA A 64 14.57 4.77 3.57
CA ALA A 64 15.05 4.45 2.24
C ALA A 64 16.53 4.85 2.06
N LYS A 65 16.92 6.05 2.51
CA LYS A 65 18.31 6.48 2.49
C LYS A 65 19.21 5.60 3.37
N LYS A 66 18.79 5.29 4.60
CA LYS A 66 19.55 4.47 5.57
C LYS A 66 19.91 3.10 5.01
N TYR A 67 18.98 2.46 4.30
CA TYR A 67 19.18 1.10 3.76
C TYR A 67 19.50 1.07 2.26
N ASN A 68 19.82 2.21 1.65
CA ASN A 68 20.10 2.35 0.21
C ASN A 68 18.99 1.77 -0.69
N LEU A 69 17.74 2.15 -0.40
CA LEU A 69 16.53 1.76 -1.11
C LEU A 69 15.90 2.99 -1.77
N ASN A 70 15.02 2.72 -2.73
CA ASN A 70 14.10 3.67 -3.31
C ASN A 70 12.76 3.59 -2.56
N TYR A 71 12.08 4.72 -2.45
CA TYR A 71 10.76 4.80 -1.83
C TYR A 71 9.72 5.36 -2.80
N ALA A 72 8.53 4.77 -2.80
CA ALA A 72 7.36 5.29 -3.51
C ALA A 72 6.09 5.17 -2.65
N ASN A 73 5.20 6.15 -2.81
CA ASN A 73 3.85 6.14 -2.22
C ASN A 73 2.79 6.15 -3.32
N LEU A 74 1.88 5.18 -3.26
CA LEU A 74 0.77 4.95 -4.18
C LEU A 74 -0.61 5.13 -3.49
N ASN A 75 -0.80 6.26 -2.80
CA ASN A 75 -2.00 6.61 -2.02
C ASN A 75 -2.21 5.65 -0.83
N GLY A 76 -1.31 5.72 0.16
CA GLY A 76 -1.37 4.91 1.38
C GLY A 76 -0.72 3.53 1.23
N LEU A 77 -0.36 3.13 0.01
CA LEU A 77 0.49 1.97 -0.25
C LEU A 77 1.95 2.42 -0.43
N HIS A 78 2.80 1.98 0.49
CA HIS A 78 4.20 2.34 0.58
C HIS A 78 5.06 1.21 0.03
N VAL A 79 6.07 1.58 -0.77
CA VAL A 79 7.00 0.64 -1.38
C VAL A 79 8.42 1.08 -1.06
N LEU A 80 9.19 0.18 -0.47
CA LEU A 80 10.65 0.27 -0.29
C LEU A 80 11.31 -0.80 -1.17
N THR A 81 12.21 -0.42 -2.06
CA THR A 81 12.80 -1.36 -3.03
C THR A 81 14.20 -0.96 -3.48
N GLN A 82 15.09 -1.92 -3.71
CA GLN A 82 16.37 -1.66 -4.37
C GLN A 82 16.24 -1.19 -5.81
N ARG A 83 15.13 -1.53 -6.49
CA ARG A 83 14.92 -1.18 -7.89
C ARG A 83 14.44 0.26 -8.01
N LYS A 84 15.06 1.03 -8.90
CA LYS A 84 14.57 2.37 -9.22
C LYS A 84 13.20 2.26 -9.88
N ILE A 85 12.18 2.85 -9.25
CA ILE A 85 10.86 2.91 -9.84
C ILE A 85 10.79 4.16 -10.73
N SER A 86 10.54 3.96 -12.02
CA SER A 86 10.37 5.08 -12.96
C SER A 86 9.14 5.92 -12.60
N ASN A 87 9.27 7.24 -12.62
CA ASN A 87 8.19 8.19 -12.34
C ASN A 87 6.97 7.97 -13.25
N TYR A 88 7.18 7.60 -14.51
CA TYR A 88 6.09 7.31 -15.45
C TYR A 88 5.28 6.09 -15.04
N LYS A 89 5.94 5.01 -14.60
CA LYS A 89 5.26 3.81 -14.10
C LYS A 89 4.42 4.13 -12.87
N LEU A 90 4.95 4.92 -11.93
CA LEU A 90 4.20 5.36 -10.76
C LEU A 90 2.99 6.20 -11.13
N LYS A 91 3.13 7.14 -12.09
CA LYS A 91 2.00 7.93 -12.59
C LYS A 91 0.92 7.01 -13.16
N ILE A 92 1.25 6.12 -14.10
CA ILE A 92 0.28 5.18 -14.70
C ILE A 92 -0.44 4.34 -13.64
N LEU A 93 0.29 3.79 -12.67
CA LEU A 93 -0.30 3.05 -11.55
C LEU A 93 -1.28 3.91 -10.73
N LYS A 94 -0.98 5.18 -10.51
CA LYS A 94 -1.90 6.12 -9.87
C LYS A 94 -3.11 6.45 -10.73
N PHE A 95 -3.00 6.42 -12.05
CA PHE A 95 -4.10 6.67 -13.00
C PHE A 95 -4.96 5.41 -13.29
N ASN A 96 -4.48 4.19 -13.02
CA ASN A 96 -5.26 2.97 -13.36
C ASN A 96 -6.59 2.84 -12.58
N ARG A 97 -6.76 3.64 -11.52
CA ARG A 97 -8.00 3.77 -10.74
C ARG A 97 -9.09 4.64 -11.40
N PHE A 98 -8.82 5.25 -12.56
CA PHE A 98 -9.85 5.93 -13.37
C PHE A 98 -10.82 4.95 -14.09
N GLY A 99 -10.77 3.66 -13.77
CA GLY A 99 -11.78 2.71 -14.25
C GLY A 99 -11.55 2.23 -15.67
N LEU A 100 -10.30 2.15 -16.14
CA LEU A 100 -9.94 1.43 -17.37
C LEU A 100 -10.48 -0.01 -17.36
N HIS A 101 -10.53 -0.64 -16.18
CA HIS A 101 -11.21 -1.92 -15.98
C HIS A 101 -12.68 -1.90 -16.44
N LYS A 102 -13.42 -0.80 -16.31
CA LYS A 102 -14.82 -0.71 -16.77
C LYS A 102 -14.92 -0.79 -18.30
N LEU A 103 -13.93 -0.27 -19.03
CA LEU A 103 -13.86 -0.40 -20.49
C LEU A 103 -13.52 -1.84 -20.89
N LEU A 104 -12.58 -2.48 -20.19
CA LEU A 104 -12.25 -3.90 -20.38
C LEU A 104 -13.42 -4.81 -20.02
N GLN A 105 -14.13 -4.52 -18.93
CA GLN A 105 -15.28 -5.29 -18.47
C GLN A 105 -16.45 -5.25 -19.46
N LYS A 106 -16.62 -4.16 -20.22
CA LYS A 106 -17.59 -4.12 -21.33
C LYS A 106 -17.24 -5.06 -22.48
N GLN A 107 -15.97 -5.44 -22.64
CA GLN A 107 -15.51 -6.39 -23.66
C GLN A 107 -15.45 -7.83 -23.15
N LEU A 108 -15.49 -8.04 -21.84
CA LEU A 108 -15.45 -9.36 -21.23
C LEU A 108 -16.88 -9.90 -21.07
N ASN A 109 -17.22 -10.91 -21.87
CA ASN A 109 -18.47 -11.65 -21.70
C ASN A 109 -18.39 -12.56 -20.46
N SER A 110 -19.48 -12.60 -19.69
CA SER A 110 -19.59 -13.50 -18.53
C SER A 110 -19.42 -14.95 -18.95
N LYS A 111 -18.55 -15.69 -18.24
CA LYS A 111 -18.36 -17.12 -18.44
C LYS A 111 -19.18 -17.98 -17.49
N THR A 112 -19.92 -17.39 -16.55
CA THR A 112 -20.69 -18.12 -15.54
C THR A 112 -21.67 -19.11 -16.16
N TRP A 113 -22.33 -18.75 -17.26
CA TRP A 113 -23.26 -19.64 -17.97
C TRP A 113 -22.54 -20.75 -18.74
N GLN A 114 -21.37 -20.45 -19.32
CA GLN A 114 -20.54 -21.44 -20.01
C GLN A 114 -19.97 -22.47 -19.02
N ASP A 115 -19.57 -22.01 -17.84
CA ASP A 115 -19.05 -22.87 -16.77
C ASP A 115 -20.15 -23.77 -16.21
N TYR A 116 -21.36 -23.23 -15.99
CA TYR A 116 -22.54 -24.02 -15.60
C TYR A 116 -22.86 -25.13 -16.62
N LEU A 117 -22.93 -24.80 -17.91
CA LEU A 117 -23.18 -25.77 -18.98
C LEU A 117 -22.07 -26.82 -19.11
N LYS A 118 -20.83 -26.47 -18.78
CA LYS A 118 -19.68 -27.38 -18.83
C LYS A 118 -19.66 -28.33 -17.63
N MET A 119 -20.10 -27.87 -16.45
CA MET A 119 -20.28 -28.72 -15.28
C MET A 119 -21.48 -29.67 -15.44
N SER A 120 -22.59 -29.20 -16.03
CA SER A 120 -23.79 -30.03 -16.19
C SER A 120 -23.65 -31.11 -17.28
N LYS A 121 -22.68 -30.98 -18.19
CA LYS A 121 -22.37 -32.00 -19.22
C LYS A 121 -21.38 -33.08 -18.76
N ASN A 122 -20.75 -32.89 -17.60
CA ASN A 122 -19.79 -33.84 -17.02
C ASN A 122 -20.40 -34.65 -15.84
N ILE A 123 -21.73 -34.63 -15.73
CA ILE A 123 -22.56 -35.53 -14.91
C ILE A 123 -23.32 -36.41 -15.89
#